data_AF-A0A7K4H4S5-F1
#
_entry.id   AF-A0A7K4H4S5-F1
#
_cell.length_a   1.000
_cell.length_b   1.000
_cell.length_c   1.000
_cell.angle_alpha   90.00
_cell.angle_beta   90.00
_cell.angle_gamma   90.00
#
_symmetry.space_group_name_H-M   'P 1'
#
loop_
_entity.id
_entity.type
_entity.pdbx_description
1 polymer ?
#
loop_
_entity_poly.entity_id
_entity_poly.type
_entity_poly.pdbx_seq_one_letter_code
_entity_poly.pdbx_strand_id
1 'polypeptide(L)'
;SWSFTPFPFTDKLYGELEKLGKRYSDLKEKSKFYSFIDQGVCFPFQDVFRDKHPEALYRASNINVSRFTTRFPFSMKLIGYGRCDPMEGEKAVNEVKYVRETLGLRGLKLHPRSERYIDKMTSEKVINVLIEAASYSMPVIFDTRGKSSILEIGKLIRSARNVIKSKFPDLLPHFKVIIAHFAQGNIDDFEVYNTIVQPNTYGDLSMLHGAGAGNFFESFRRWFQSSNKKNVDNRTWSEYLLFASDYPYFGDVHAQKLLKYVINKQFFDTGGSIQDIRNILGLNQLRLLPEYSTPQNQKETKNMPSIIVSNPSYQQNMESAYDMSIMALARLIVKNKFDIKKFCIQFKDSWEVLSEDVLLSTISNNTKQERDILLMNLVKDQISLFAPLQPNFEWNKFGYYYFNPEDRAFFASAFKQNYLSTDVVKTVDTFSHIYT
;
A
#
# COMPACT_ATOMS: atom_id res chain seq x y z
N SER A 1 15.36 5.37 25.57
CA SER A 1 14.31 4.49 25.00
C SER A 1 13.91 5.06 23.66
N TRP A 2 13.63 4.22 22.67
CA TRP A 2 13.04 4.66 21.39
C TRP A 2 11.52 4.52 21.50
N SER A 3 10.77 5.58 21.19
CA SER A 3 9.31 5.53 21.06
C SER A 3 8.94 5.78 19.60
N PHE A 4 8.23 4.84 19.00
CA PHE A 4 7.70 5.01 17.65
C PHE A 4 6.32 5.65 17.76
N THR A 5 6.14 6.76 17.05
CA THR A 5 4.84 7.44 16.97
C THR A 5 4.04 6.76 15.86
N PRO A 6 2.92 6.08 16.17
CA PRO A 6 2.07 5.52 15.14
C PRO A 6 1.49 6.63 14.25
N PHE A 7 1.06 6.29 13.03
CA PHE A 7 0.45 7.29 12.16
C PHE A 7 -0.76 7.97 12.85
N PRO A 8 -0.80 9.32 12.96
CA PRO A 8 -1.73 10.03 13.84
C PRO A 8 -3.21 9.67 13.64
N PHE A 9 -3.66 9.56 12.39
CA PHE A 9 -5.06 9.18 12.10
C PHE A 9 -5.43 7.82 12.68
N THR A 10 -4.59 6.80 12.47
CA THR A 10 -4.85 5.44 12.95
C THR A 10 -4.80 5.40 14.48
N ASP A 11 -3.83 6.11 15.07
CA ASP A 11 -3.63 6.18 16.51
C ASP A 11 -4.83 6.79 17.24
N LYS A 12 -5.35 7.91 16.69
CA LYS A 12 -6.54 8.60 17.19
C LYS A 12 -7.79 7.74 17.00
N LEU A 13 -8.00 7.15 15.83
CA LEU A 13 -9.17 6.30 15.55
C LEU A 13 -9.24 5.12 16.52
N TYR A 14 -8.12 4.44 16.76
CA TYR A 14 -8.07 3.32 17.71
C TYR A 14 -8.27 3.78 19.16
N GLY A 15 -7.77 4.97 19.53
CA GLY A 15 -8.04 5.56 20.84
C GLY A 15 -9.53 5.86 21.05
N GLU A 16 -10.22 6.38 20.03
CA GLU A 16 -11.67 6.61 20.11
C GLU A 16 -12.48 5.31 20.18
N LEU A 17 -12.04 4.26 19.47
CA LEU A 17 -12.67 2.94 19.58
C LEU A 17 -12.47 2.30 20.97
N GLU A 18 -11.30 2.47 21.57
CA GLU A 18 -10.99 2.06 22.95
C GLU A 18 -11.92 2.76 23.95
N LYS A 19 -12.06 4.09 23.86
CA LYS A 19 -12.97 4.89 24.71
C LYS A 19 -14.42 4.45 24.62
N LEU A 20 -14.88 4.00 23.44
CA LEU A 20 -16.25 3.52 23.25
C LEU A 20 -16.52 2.17 23.93
N GLY A 21 -15.49 1.42 24.36
CA GLY A 21 -15.62 0.20 25.17
C GLY A 21 -16.40 -0.94 24.50
N LYS A 22 -16.48 -0.95 23.16
CA LYS A 22 -17.32 -1.87 22.37
C LYS A 22 -16.46 -2.75 21.45
N ARG A 23 -17.04 -3.25 20.36
CA ARG A 23 -16.33 -3.91 19.26
C ARG A 23 -15.13 -3.04 18.87
N TYR A 24 -13.94 -3.66 18.81
CA TYR A 24 -12.66 -3.03 18.47
C TYR A 24 -12.00 -2.16 19.55
N SER A 25 -12.48 -2.19 20.79
CA SER A 25 -11.84 -1.45 21.91
C SER A 25 -10.42 -1.92 22.23
N ASP A 26 -10.09 -3.17 21.91
CA ASP A 26 -8.77 -3.78 22.10
C ASP A 26 -7.74 -3.42 21.02
N LEU A 27 -8.14 -2.72 19.94
CA LEU A 27 -7.24 -2.42 18.83
C LEU A 27 -6.09 -1.51 19.21
N LYS A 28 -6.33 -0.53 20.09
CA LYS A 28 -5.27 0.36 20.56
C LYS A 28 -4.16 -0.43 21.24
N GLU A 29 -4.52 -1.31 22.17
CA GLU A 29 -3.57 -2.21 22.84
C GLU A 29 -2.88 -3.15 21.85
N LYS A 30 -3.65 -3.84 20.99
CA LYS A 30 -3.09 -4.75 19.98
C LYS A 30 -2.11 -4.05 19.05
N SER A 31 -2.38 -2.81 18.68
CA SER A 31 -1.51 -2.01 17.79
C SER A 31 -0.18 -1.64 18.42
N LYS A 32 -0.07 -1.59 19.76
CA LYS A 32 1.19 -1.31 20.47
C LYS A 32 2.25 -2.38 20.16
N PHE A 33 1.84 -3.63 20.02
CA PHE A 33 2.75 -4.75 19.71
C PHE A 33 3.24 -4.75 18.25
N TYR A 34 2.58 -3.99 17.37
CA TYR A 34 2.91 -3.86 15.96
C TYR A 34 3.30 -2.44 15.58
N SER A 35 3.67 -1.57 16.54
CA SER A 35 3.94 -0.15 16.30
C SER A 35 5.09 0.13 15.34
N PHE A 36 5.92 -0.88 15.05
CA PHE A 36 7.02 -0.79 14.09
C PHE A 36 6.59 -1.02 12.63
N ILE A 37 5.40 -1.60 12.41
CA ILE A 37 4.90 -1.94 11.08
C ILE A 37 3.50 -1.34 10.95
N ASP A 38 3.41 -0.23 10.21
CA ASP A 38 2.13 0.42 9.97
C ASP A 38 1.24 -0.42 9.06
N GLN A 39 1.80 -0.99 7.99
CA GLN A 39 1.10 -1.88 7.06
C GLN A 39 2.00 -3.04 6.62
N GLY A 40 1.41 -4.21 6.44
CA GLY A 40 2.07 -5.42 5.91
C GLY A 40 1.36 -5.94 4.66
N VAL A 41 2.14 -6.47 3.71
CA VAL A 41 1.60 -7.23 2.59
C VAL A 41 1.39 -8.68 3.01
N CYS A 42 0.26 -9.28 2.65
CA CYS A 42 0.00 -10.70 2.86
C CYS A 42 -0.56 -11.36 1.60
N PHE A 43 -0.22 -12.62 1.39
CA PHE A 43 -0.59 -13.40 0.21
C PHE A 43 -0.64 -14.89 0.55
N PRO A 44 -1.32 -15.72 -0.28
CA PRO A 44 -1.31 -17.16 -0.10
C PRO A 44 0.07 -17.79 -0.33
N PHE A 45 0.52 -18.64 0.59
CA PHE A 45 1.74 -19.43 0.41
C PHE A 45 1.50 -20.83 -0.19
N GLN A 46 0.39 -21.47 0.13
CA GLN A 46 0.00 -22.77 -0.44
C GLN A 46 -1.47 -22.73 -0.82
N ASP A 47 -1.86 -23.56 -1.78
CA ASP A 47 -3.25 -23.67 -2.22
C ASP A 47 -4.01 -24.80 -1.53
N VAL A 48 -4.02 -24.77 -0.19
CA VAL A 48 -4.68 -25.81 0.63
C VAL A 48 -6.21 -25.79 0.51
N PHE A 49 -6.78 -24.76 -0.14
CA PHE A 49 -8.23 -24.58 -0.27
C PHE A 49 -8.76 -24.81 -1.69
N ARG A 50 -7.91 -25.27 -2.62
CA ARG A 50 -8.23 -25.38 -4.04
C ARG A 50 -9.58 -26.06 -4.34
N ASP A 51 -9.93 -27.10 -3.59
CA ASP A 51 -11.12 -27.92 -3.86
C ASP A 51 -12.43 -27.15 -3.60
N LYS A 52 -12.38 -26.01 -2.89
CA LYS A 52 -13.55 -25.17 -2.66
C LYS A 52 -13.93 -24.29 -3.86
N HIS A 53 -12.96 -23.97 -4.72
CA HIS A 53 -13.12 -23.10 -5.88
C HIS A 53 -12.13 -23.51 -6.99
N PRO A 54 -12.46 -24.52 -7.80
CA PRO A 54 -11.55 -25.11 -8.78
C PRO A 54 -11.44 -24.34 -10.11
N GLU A 55 -12.05 -23.14 -10.21
CA GLU A 55 -12.08 -22.35 -11.44
C GLU A 55 -10.69 -21.90 -11.89
N ALA A 56 -9.82 -21.60 -10.92
CA ALA A 56 -8.40 -21.28 -11.09
C ALA A 56 -7.61 -21.70 -9.85
N LEU A 57 -6.33 -22.05 -10.01
CA LEU A 57 -5.44 -22.28 -8.88
C LEU A 57 -5.34 -21.01 -8.03
N TYR A 58 -5.36 -21.19 -6.71
CA TYR A 58 -5.36 -20.16 -5.68
C TYR A 58 -6.65 -19.35 -5.53
N ARG A 59 -7.70 -19.60 -6.32
CA ARG A 59 -8.97 -18.86 -6.24
C ARG A 59 -9.55 -18.81 -4.82
N ALA A 60 -9.69 -19.98 -4.18
CA ALA A 60 -10.20 -20.07 -2.82
C ALA A 60 -9.28 -19.35 -1.81
N SER A 61 -7.98 -19.45 -2.02
CA SER A 61 -6.97 -18.83 -1.17
C SER A 61 -6.97 -17.30 -1.30
N ASN A 62 -7.16 -16.77 -2.51
CA ASN A 62 -7.32 -15.34 -2.79
C ASN A 62 -8.57 -14.77 -2.12
N ILE A 63 -9.70 -15.49 -2.18
CA ILE A 63 -10.94 -15.13 -1.48
C ILE A 63 -10.70 -15.06 0.04
N ASN A 64 -9.91 -15.99 0.60
CA ASN A 64 -9.59 -15.95 2.02
C ASN A 64 -8.74 -14.75 2.39
N VAL A 65 -7.73 -14.40 1.58
CA VAL A 65 -6.92 -13.18 1.81
C VAL A 65 -7.80 -11.94 1.77
N SER A 66 -8.66 -11.80 0.75
CA SER A 66 -9.50 -10.61 0.60
C SER A 66 -10.47 -10.40 1.76
N ARG A 67 -11.01 -11.48 2.33
CA ARG A 67 -11.90 -11.41 3.52
C ARG A 67 -11.27 -10.68 4.70
N PHE A 68 -9.95 -10.74 4.86
CA PHE A 68 -9.23 -10.01 5.90
C PHE A 68 -8.76 -8.65 5.37
N THR A 69 -8.09 -8.59 4.23
CA THR A 69 -7.41 -7.35 3.80
C THR A 69 -8.33 -6.27 3.26
N THR A 70 -9.62 -6.55 3.10
CA THR A 70 -10.62 -5.58 2.60
C THR A 70 -11.70 -5.27 3.62
N ARG A 71 -11.49 -5.62 4.90
CA ARG A 71 -12.44 -5.35 5.99
C ARG A 71 -11.75 -4.78 7.21
N PHE A 72 -12.37 -3.82 7.87
CA PHE A 72 -11.90 -3.30 9.13
C PHE A 72 -11.94 -4.42 10.20
N PRO A 73 -10.92 -4.51 11.07
CA PRO A 73 -9.80 -3.57 11.24
C PRO A 73 -8.58 -3.90 10.38
N PHE A 74 -8.56 -5.07 9.75
CA PHE A 74 -7.39 -5.60 9.08
C PHE A 74 -7.03 -4.82 7.81
N SER A 75 -8.00 -4.27 7.08
CA SER A 75 -7.78 -3.39 5.92
C SER A 75 -6.93 -2.13 6.23
N MET A 76 -6.87 -1.71 7.49
CA MET A 76 -6.01 -0.61 7.92
C MET A 76 -4.53 -1.02 8.00
N LYS A 77 -4.27 -2.31 8.24
CA LYS A 77 -2.94 -2.87 8.55
C LYS A 77 -2.42 -3.84 7.50
N LEU A 78 -3.28 -4.41 6.68
CA LEU A 78 -2.93 -5.48 5.74
C LEU A 78 -3.31 -5.11 4.31
N ILE A 79 -2.40 -5.39 3.41
CA ILE A 79 -2.54 -5.23 1.97
C ILE A 79 -2.53 -6.62 1.36
N GLY A 80 -3.62 -7.04 0.74
CA GLY A 80 -3.73 -8.37 0.17
C GLY A 80 -3.17 -8.43 -1.24
N TYR A 81 -2.29 -9.38 -1.48
CA TYR A 81 -1.83 -9.74 -2.83
C TYR A 81 -2.44 -11.09 -3.20
N GLY A 82 -2.95 -11.18 -4.42
CA GLY A 82 -3.46 -12.44 -4.97
C GLY A 82 -2.33 -13.33 -5.47
N ARG A 83 -2.68 -14.55 -5.88
CA ARG A 83 -1.77 -15.50 -6.49
C ARG A 83 -2.49 -16.21 -7.63
N CYS A 84 -1.75 -16.62 -8.64
CA CYS A 84 -2.22 -17.49 -9.71
C CYS A 84 -1.06 -18.34 -10.21
N ASP A 85 -1.35 -19.41 -10.93
CA ASP A 85 -0.33 -20.16 -11.68
C ASP A 85 -0.35 -19.74 -13.15
N PRO A 86 0.68 -19.04 -13.65
CA PRO A 86 0.72 -18.62 -15.05
C PRO A 86 0.58 -19.78 -16.05
N MET A 87 0.92 -21.01 -15.66
CA MET A 87 0.84 -22.16 -16.57
C MET A 87 -0.60 -22.53 -16.95
N GLU A 88 -1.60 -22.07 -16.20
CA GLU A 88 -3.02 -22.19 -16.56
C GLU A 88 -3.45 -21.28 -17.72
N GLY A 89 -2.55 -20.44 -18.25
CA GLY A 89 -2.78 -19.61 -19.43
C GLY A 89 -3.87 -18.57 -19.19
N GLU A 90 -4.92 -18.58 -20.00
CA GLU A 90 -6.01 -17.59 -19.93
C GLU A 90 -6.72 -17.58 -18.57
N LYS A 91 -6.83 -18.74 -17.90
CA LYS A 91 -7.39 -18.80 -16.54
C LYS A 91 -6.60 -17.95 -15.55
N ALA A 92 -5.26 -17.96 -15.65
CA ALA A 92 -4.40 -17.17 -14.78
C ALA A 92 -4.59 -15.66 -15.03
N VAL A 93 -4.72 -15.26 -16.29
CA VAL A 93 -5.02 -13.87 -16.69
C VAL A 93 -6.38 -13.43 -16.14
N ASN A 94 -7.41 -14.27 -16.29
CA ASN A 94 -8.74 -13.99 -15.74
C ASN A 94 -8.75 -13.95 -14.21
N GLU A 95 -7.89 -14.75 -13.55
CA GLU A 95 -7.73 -14.68 -12.10
C GLU A 95 -7.08 -13.36 -11.66
N VAL A 96 -6.13 -12.79 -12.41
CA VAL A 96 -5.59 -11.44 -12.11
C VAL A 96 -6.71 -10.41 -12.12
N LYS A 97 -7.57 -10.42 -13.14
CA LYS A 97 -8.74 -9.53 -13.23
C LYS A 97 -9.67 -9.70 -12.04
N TYR A 98 -10.01 -10.94 -11.70
CA TYR A 98 -10.87 -11.23 -10.56
C TYR A 98 -10.28 -10.75 -9.22
N VAL A 99 -9.00 -11.06 -9.00
CA VAL A 99 -8.23 -10.64 -7.82
C VAL A 99 -8.29 -9.12 -7.64
N ARG A 100 -8.17 -8.35 -8.73
CA ARG A 100 -8.26 -6.90 -8.65
C ARG A 100 -9.69 -6.39 -8.54
N GLU A 101 -10.52 -6.71 -9.52
CA GLU A 101 -11.80 -6.06 -9.74
C GLU A 101 -12.88 -6.55 -8.79
N THR A 102 -12.84 -7.83 -8.42
CA THR A 102 -13.85 -8.42 -7.54
C THR A 102 -13.37 -8.52 -6.10
N LEU A 103 -12.12 -8.97 -5.89
CA LEU A 103 -11.59 -9.16 -4.53
C LEU A 103 -10.96 -7.89 -3.94
N GLY A 104 -10.64 -6.88 -4.75
CA GLY A 104 -10.00 -5.65 -4.29
C GLY A 104 -8.57 -5.84 -3.80
N LEU A 105 -7.89 -6.93 -4.21
CA LEU A 105 -6.50 -7.16 -3.89
C LEU A 105 -5.60 -6.22 -4.73
N ARG A 106 -4.39 -5.96 -4.23
CA ARG A 106 -3.57 -4.81 -4.63
C ARG A 106 -2.21 -5.17 -5.23
N GLY A 107 -1.93 -6.45 -5.39
CA GLY A 107 -0.69 -6.96 -5.98
C GLY A 107 -0.80 -8.47 -6.24
N LEU A 108 0.25 -9.05 -6.81
CA LEU A 108 0.34 -10.48 -7.09
C LEU A 108 1.60 -11.09 -6.48
N LYS A 109 1.49 -12.34 -6.04
CA LYS A 109 2.60 -13.22 -5.68
C LYS A 109 2.68 -14.34 -6.70
N LEU A 110 3.86 -14.55 -7.26
CA LEU A 110 4.17 -15.68 -8.14
C LEU A 110 5.30 -16.51 -7.55
N HIS A 111 5.26 -17.83 -7.71
CA HIS A 111 6.24 -18.72 -7.09
C HIS A 111 6.74 -19.79 -8.08
N PRO A 112 7.65 -19.42 -9.00
CA PRO A 112 8.12 -20.29 -10.08
C PRO A 112 8.60 -21.67 -9.66
N ARG A 113 9.28 -21.76 -8.50
CA ARG A 113 9.77 -23.04 -7.96
C ARG A 113 8.64 -23.95 -7.46
N SER A 114 7.73 -23.44 -6.64
CA SER A 114 6.63 -24.23 -6.07
C SER A 114 5.62 -24.63 -7.15
N GLU A 115 5.43 -23.78 -8.16
CA GLU A 115 4.57 -24.01 -9.33
C GLU A 115 5.30 -24.72 -10.49
N ARG A 116 6.58 -25.07 -10.32
CA ARG A 116 7.38 -25.90 -11.26
C ARG A 116 7.45 -25.34 -12.70
N TYR A 117 7.64 -24.03 -12.84
CA TYR A 117 7.84 -23.38 -14.14
C TYR A 117 9.12 -22.55 -14.23
N ILE A 118 10.10 -22.79 -13.35
CA ILE A 118 11.40 -22.06 -13.35
C ILE A 118 12.09 -22.11 -14.73
N ASP A 119 11.97 -23.24 -15.45
CA ASP A 119 12.48 -23.50 -16.79
C ASP A 119 11.65 -22.85 -17.91
N LYS A 120 10.45 -22.36 -17.59
CA LYS A 120 9.49 -21.71 -18.51
C LYS A 120 9.22 -20.27 -18.12
N MET A 121 10.13 -19.67 -17.37
CA MET A 121 9.93 -18.36 -16.74
C MET A 121 9.68 -17.25 -17.76
N THR A 122 10.33 -17.27 -18.92
CA THR A 122 10.16 -16.29 -19.99
C THR A 122 9.09 -16.68 -21.02
N SER A 123 8.24 -17.67 -20.72
CA SER A 123 7.16 -18.07 -21.62
C SER A 123 6.12 -16.97 -21.78
N GLU A 124 5.42 -16.99 -22.92
CA GLU A 124 4.33 -16.06 -23.21
C GLU A 124 3.26 -16.06 -22.12
N LYS A 125 2.97 -17.22 -21.53
CA LYS A 125 2.00 -17.36 -20.44
C LYS A 125 2.34 -16.49 -19.23
N VAL A 126 3.60 -16.48 -18.80
CA VAL A 126 4.06 -15.66 -17.67
C VAL A 126 4.04 -14.18 -18.04
N ILE A 127 4.47 -13.84 -19.26
CA ILE A 127 4.45 -12.47 -19.75
C ILE A 127 3.02 -11.92 -19.82
N ASN A 128 2.04 -12.71 -20.25
CA ASN A 128 0.63 -12.30 -20.32
C ASN A 128 0.06 -12.00 -18.93
N VAL A 129 0.42 -12.78 -17.90
CA VAL A 129 0.07 -12.46 -16.50
C VAL A 129 0.69 -11.14 -16.05
N LEU A 130 1.94 -10.86 -16.42
CA LEU A 130 2.60 -9.59 -16.08
C LEU A 130 2.00 -8.39 -16.82
N ILE A 131 1.57 -8.56 -18.08
CA ILE A 131 0.85 -7.53 -18.85
C ILE A 131 -0.48 -7.22 -18.17
N GLU A 132 -1.24 -8.26 -17.79
CA GLU A 132 -2.52 -8.07 -17.09
C GLU A 132 -2.33 -7.42 -15.71
N ALA A 133 -1.28 -7.79 -14.97
CA ALA A 133 -0.97 -7.11 -13.71
C ALA A 133 -0.66 -5.61 -13.93
N ALA A 134 0.07 -5.28 -15.01
CA ALA A 134 0.41 -3.91 -15.36
C ALA A 134 -0.83 -3.09 -15.76
N SER A 135 -1.86 -3.68 -16.38
CA SER A 135 -3.12 -2.99 -16.72
C SER A 135 -3.81 -2.41 -15.47
N TYR A 136 -3.60 -3.04 -14.31
CA TYR A 136 -4.10 -2.60 -13.01
C TYR A 136 -3.04 -1.94 -12.11
N SER A 137 -1.84 -1.69 -12.63
CA SER A 137 -0.68 -1.21 -11.84
C SER A 137 -0.33 -2.08 -10.63
N MET A 138 -0.65 -3.37 -10.68
CA MET A 138 -0.39 -4.29 -9.59
C MET A 138 1.10 -4.65 -9.55
N PRO A 139 1.80 -4.41 -8.43
CA PRO A 139 3.14 -4.95 -8.25
C PRO A 139 3.09 -6.47 -8.18
N VAL A 140 4.06 -7.13 -8.84
CA VAL A 140 4.19 -8.59 -8.85
C VAL A 140 5.45 -8.97 -8.11
N ILE A 141 5.32 -9.67 -6.98
CA ILE A 141 6.44 -10.22 -6.23
C ILE A 141 6.69 -11.67 -6.63
N PHE A 142 7.93 -11.97 -7.01
CA PHE A 142 8.38 -13.32 -7.30
C PHE A 142 9.09 -13.92 -6.10
N ASP A 143 8.68 -15.12 -5.71
CA ASP A 143 9.47 -15.96 -4.81
C ASP A 143 10.77 -16.37 -5.47
N THR A 144 11.88 -16.27 -4.76
CA THR A 144 13.17 -16.71 -5.28
C THR A 144 13.93 -17.54 -4.27
N ARG A 145 14.77 -18.45 -4.77
CA ARG A 145 15.70 -19.19 -3.93
C ARG A 145 17.06 -19.26 -4.60
N GLY A 146 17.92 -18.33 -4.22
CA GLY A 146 19.31 -18.25 -4.69
C GLY A 146 19.48 -17.53 -6.03
N LYS A 147 20.75 -17.31 -6.38
CA LYS A 147 21.19 -16.52 -7.53
C LYS A 147 20.51 -16.87 -8.85
N SER A 148 20.47 -18.15 -9.22
CA SER A 148 19.95 -18.56 -10.54
C SER A 148 18.50 -18.11 -10.76
N SER A 149 17.61 -18.26 -9.76
CA SER A 149 16.22 -17.79 -9.87
C SER A 149 16.14 -16.28 -10.02
N ILE A 150 16.98 -15.52 -9.31
CA ILE A 150 17.05 -14.05 -9.42
C ILE A 150 17.40 -13.64 -10.86
N LEU A 151 18.40 -14.27 -11.45
CA LEU A 151 18.85 -13.96 -12.81
C LEU A 151 17.80 -14.31 -13.88
N GLU A 152 17.11 -15.44 -13.73
CA GLU A 152 16.02 -15.82 -14.64
C GLU A 152 14.85 -14.83 -14.55
N ILE A 153 14.49 -14.38 -13.35
CA ILE A 153 13.47 -13.33 -13.18
C ILE A 153 13.95 -12.03 -13.81
N GLY A 154 15.24 -11.71 -13.67
CA GLY A 154 15.87 -10.59 -14.36
C GLY A 154 15.70 -10.64 -15.88
N LYS A 155 15.84 -11.82 -16.49
CA LYS A 155 15.59 -12.03 -17.93
C LYS A 155 14.11 -11.85 -18.27
N LEU A 156 13.20 -12.43 -17.47
CA LEU A 156 11.75 -12.26 -17.63
C LEU A 156 11.34 -10.79 -17.59
N ILE A 157 11.83 -10.01 -16.63
CA ILE A 157 11.52 -8.58 -16.52
C ILE A 157 11.90 -7.85 -17.81
N ARG A 158 13.10 -8.11 -18.34
CA ARG A 158 13.54 -7.51 -19.62
C ARG A 158 12.64 -7.93 -20.78
N SER A 159 12.31 -9.21 -20.90
CA SER A 159 11.44 -9.72 -21.96
C SER A 159 10.04 -9.12 -21.89
N ALA A 160 9.41 -9.13 -20.71
CA ALA A 160 8.09 -8.54 -20.48
C ALA A 160 8.09 -7.04 -20.77
N ARG A 161 9.11 -6.31 -20.28
CA ARG A 161 9.28 -4.87 -20.55
C ARG A 161 9.38 -4.57 -22.04
N ASN A 162 10.12 -5.38 -22.80
CA ASN A 162 10.25 -5.19 -24.26
C ASN A 162 8.91 -5.43 -24.97
N VAL A 163 8.16 -6.46 -24.58
CA VAL A 163 6.82 -6.72 -25.11
C VAL A 163 5.85 -5.59 -24.76
N ILE A 164 5.83 -5.14 -23.50
CA ILE A 164 4.99 -4.03 -23.04
C ILE A 164 5.36 -2.75 -23.80
N LYS A 165 6.65 -2.39 -23.86
CA LYS A 165 7.09 -1.18 -24.57
C LYS A 165 6.70 -1.18 -26.05
N SER A 166 6.71 -2.35 -26.70
CA SER A 166 6.40 -2.47 -28.14
C SER A 166 4.92 -2.57 -28.45
N LYS A 167 4.13 -3.26 -27.62
CA LYS A 167 2.72 -3.57 -27.89
C LYS A 167 1.73 -2.77 -27.02
N PHE A 168 2.15 -2.38 -25.82
CA PHE A 168 1.32 -1.73 -24.79
C PHE A 168 2.10 -0.61 -24.09
N PRO A 169 2.63 0.39 -24.83
CA PRO A 169 3.55 1.38 -24.26
C PRO A 169 2.96 2.13 -23.06
N ASP A 170 1.64 2.36 -23.05
CA ASP A 170 0.93 3.02 -21.94
C ASP A 170 0.97 2.22 -20.64
N LEU A 171 1.20 0.90 -20.70
CA LEU A 171 1.33 0.04 -19.51
C LEU A 171 2.75 0.05 -18.92
N LEU A 172 3.75 0.58 -19.62
CA LEU A 172 5.14 0.54 -19.18
C LEU A 172 5.38 1.26 -17.83
N PRO A 173 4.78 2.43 -17.55
CA PRO A 173 4.88 3.08 -16.23
C PRO A 173 4.24 2.27 -15.09
N HIS A 174 3.34 1.37 -15.44
CA HIS A 174 2.54 0.56 -14.50
C HIS A 174 3.15 -0.82 -14.24
N PHE A 175 4.12 -1.24 -15.06
CA PHE A 175 4.85 -2.49 -14.88
C PHE A 175 5.81 -2.40 -13.69
N LYS A 176 5.64 -3.27 -12.69
CA LYS A 176 6.42 -3.25 -11.44
C LYS A 176 6.65 -4.68 -10.94
N VAL A 177 7.91 -5.05 -10.76
CA VAL A 177 8.30 -6.39 -10.30
C VAL A 177 9.19 -6.31 -9.07
N ILE A 178 8.89 -7.16 -8.08
CA ILE A 178 9.65 -7.31 -6.84
C ILE A 178 10.32 -8.68 -6.86
N ILE A 179 11.61 -8.74 -6.57
CA ILE A 179 12.39 -9.97 -6.44
C ILE A 179 12.61 -10.24 -4.95
N ALA A 180 11.99 -11.30 -4.43
CA ALA A 180 12.07 -11.64 -3.01
C ALA A 180 13.42 -12.23 -2.60
N HIS A 181 13.84 -11.98 -1.35
CA HIS A 181 15.04 -12.54 -0.70
C HIS A 181 16.37 -12.30 -1.43
N PHE A 182 16.43 -11.32 -2.34
CA PHE A 182 17.55 -11.24 -3.28
C PHE A 182 18.89 -10.94 -2.58
N ALA A 183 18.87 -10.26 -1.43
CA ALA A 183 20.08 -9.88 -0.71
C ALA A 183 20.69 -11.06 0.07
N GLN A 184 19.91 -12.08 0.39
CA GLN A 184 20.34 -13.20 1.23
C GLN A 184 21.42 -14.04 0.51
N GLY A 185 22.63 -13.99 1.05
CA GLY A 185 23.77 -14.75 0.53
C GLY A 185 24.38 -14.20 -0.77
N ASN A 186 23.99 -12.99 -1.20
CA ASN A 186 24.47 -12.37 -2.44
C ASN A 186 25.20 -11.04 -2.18
N ILE A 187 25.96 -10.97 -1.09
CA ILE A 187 26.81 -9.81 -0.77
C ILE A 187 27.98 -9.78 -1.77
N ASP A 188 28.27 -8.61 -2.33
CA ASP A 188 29.27 -8.38 -3.40
C ASP A 188 28.98 -9.15 -4.71
N ASP A 189 27.79 -9.70 -4.88
CA ASP A 189 27.38 -10.30 -6.15
C ASP A 189 26.87 -9.22 -7.11
N PHE A 190 27.78 -8.65 -7.88
CA PHE A 190 27.46 -7.56 -8.81
C PHE A 190 26.53 -7.98 -9.95
N GLU A 191 26.39 -9.27 -10.24
CA GLU A 191 25.42 -9.77 -11.23
C GLU A 191 24.00 -9.71 -10.67
N VAL A 192 23.83 -10.12 -9.41
CA VAL A 192 22.59 -9.95 -8.66
C VAL A 192 22.26 -8.47 -8.49
N TYR A 193 23.25 -7.64 -8.15
CA TYR A 193 23.03 -6.20 -8.00
C TYR A 193 22.58 -5.55 -9.32
N ASN A 194 23.22 -5.88 -10.45
CA ASN A 194 22.78 -5.42 -11.78
C ASN A 194 21.38 -5.91 -12.13
N THR A 195 20.99 -7.08 -11.66
CA THR A 195 19.65 -7.64 -11.90
C THR A 195 18.57 -6.86 -11.15
N ILE A 196 18.86 -6.40 -9.92
CA ILE A 196 17.95 -5.52 -9.19
C ILE A 196 17.94 -4.11 -9.78
N VAL A 197 19.12 -3.59 -10.16
CA VAL A 197 19.26 -2.24 -10.73
C VAL A 197 18.96 -2.23 -12.22
N GLN A 198 17.68 -2.46 -12.53
CA GLN A 198 17.11 -2.26 -13.85
C GLN A 198 15.73 -1.59 -13.73
N PRO A 199 15.22 -0.95 -14.79
CA PRO A 199 13.90 -0.34 -14.78
C PRO A 199 12.79 -1.32 -14.36
N ASN A 200 11.77 -0.80 -13.68
CA ASN A 200 10.59 -1.55 -13.23
C ASN A 200 10.87 -2.63 -12.17
N THR A 201 12.06 -2.65 -11.57
CA THR A 201 12.49 -3.69 -10.61
C THR A 201 12.74 -3.15 -9.22
N TYR A 202 12.36 -3.94 -8.23
CA TYR A 202 12.61 -3.75 -6.80
C TYR A 202 13.09 -5.06 -6.20
N GLY A 203 13.87 -4.99 -5.14
CA GLY A 203 14.31 -6.15 -4.37
C GLY A 203 13.80 -6.05 -2.94
N ASP A 204 13.20 -7.12 -2.43
CA ASP A 204 12.90 -7.19 -1.00
C ASP A 204 14.11 -7.69 -0.20
N LEU A 205 14.23 -7.17 1.02
CA LEU A 205 15.34 -7.45 1.93
C LEU A 205 14.99 -8.52 2.96
N SER A 206 13.94 -9.30 2.74
CA SER A 206 13.61 -10.37 3.68
C SER A 206 14.75 -11.38 3.76
N MET A 207 14.83 -12.06 4.91
CA MET A 207 15.98 -12.88 5.34
C MET A 207 17.29 -12.13 5.61
N LEU A 208 17.49 -10.90 5.12
CA LEU A 208 18.70 -10.14 5.43
C LEU A 208 18.72 -9.72 6.90
N HIS A 209 19.79 -10.01 7.64
CA HIS A 209 19.86 -9.70 9.08
C HIS A 209 21.30 -9.57 9.58
N GLY A 210 21.44 -8.99 10.79
CA GLY A 210 22.70 -8.93 11.53
C GLY A 210 23.82 -8.21 10.76
N ALA A 211 25.06 -8.70 10.88
CA ALA A 211 26.21 -8.14 10.18
C ALA A 211 26.09 -8.26 8.64
N GLY A 212 25.38 -9.29 8.15
CA GLY A 212 25.12 -9.46 6.73
C GLY A 212 24.32 -8.29 6.14
N ALA A 213 23.39 -7.71 6.90
CA ALA A 213 22.67 -6.50 6.48
C ALA A 213 23.63 -5.34 6.25
N GLY A 214 24.59 -5.14 7.16
CA GLY A 214 25.54 -4.03 7.02
C GLY A 214 26.49 -4.18 5.86
N ASN A 215 27.08 -5.35 5.72
CA ASN A 215 27.96 -5.66 4.60
C ASN A 215 27.21 -5.50 3.26
N PHE A 216 25.96 -5.95 3.16
CA PHE A 216 25.13 -5.76 1.98
C PHE A 216 24.91 -4.27 1.66
N PHE A 217 24.42 -3.48 2.62
CA PHE A 217 24.09 -2.08 2.35
C PHE A 217 25.31 -1.24 1.95
N GLU A 218 26.44 -1.46 2.62
CA GLU A 218 27.70 -0.80 2.31
C GLU A 218 28.21 -1.19 0.91
N SER A 219 28.24 -2.48 0.62
CA SER A 219 28.63 -3.04 -0.68
C SER A 219 27.73 -2.53 -1.82
N PHE A 220 26.41 -2.70 -1.68
CA PHE A 220 25.43 -2.33 -2.70
C PHE A 220 25.47 -0.83 -3.01
N ARG A 221 25.57 0.02 -1.98
CA ARG A 221 25.69 1.48 -2.14
C ARG A 221 26.99 1.87 -2.85
N ARG A 222 28.13 1.34 -2.40
CA ARG A 222 29.43 1.64 -3.01
C ARG A 222 29.45 1.25 -4.48
N TRP A 223 29.03 0.02 -4.78
CA TRP A 223 28.93 -0.47 -6.15
C TRP A 223 27.99 0.40 -7.00
N PHE A 224 26.81 0.76 -6.48
CA PHE A 224 25.84 1.59 -7.18
C PHE A 224 26.45 2.95 -7.58
N GLN A 225 27.17 3.58 -6.65
CA GLN A 225 27.84 4.87 -6.86
C GLN A 225 29.02 4.74 -7.84
N SER A 226 29.92 3.79 -7.61
CA SER A 226 31.12 3.61 -8.43
C SER A 226 30.80 3.21 -9.87
N SER A 227 29.69 2.49 -10.07
CA SER A 227 29.23 2.07 -11.40
C SER A 227 28.21 3.03 -12.02
N ASN A 228 28.04 4.23 -11.46
CA ASN A 228 27.16 5.29 -11.95
C ASN A 228 25.73 4.83 -12.27
N LYS A 229 25.16 4.01 -11.37
CA LYS A 229 23.89 3.33 -11.59
C LYS A 229 22.66 4.22 -11.52
N LYS A 230 22.81 5.46 -11.03
CA LYS A 230 21.75 6.48 -11.12
C LYS A 230 21.29 6.72 -12.56
N ASN A 231 22.19 6.55 -13.54
CA ASN A 231 21.89 6.76 -14.96
C ASN A 231 20.99 5.66 -15.57
N VAL A 232 20.67 4.59 -14.85
CA VAL A 232 19.80 3.51 -15.35
C VAL A 232 18.35 3.99 -15.49
N ASP A 233 17.81 4.65 -14.46
CA ASP A 233 16.43 5.17 -14.46
C ASP A 233 16.21 6.33 -13.47
N ASN A 234 17.27 7.07 -13.13
CA ASN A 234 17.29 8.23 -12.22
C ASN A 234 16.99 7.94 -10.74
N ARG A 235 16.73 6.69 -10.37
CA ARG A 235 16.60 6.30 -8.96
C ARG A 235 17.94 6.30 -8.23
N THR A 236 17.89 6.53 -6.93
CA THR A 236 18.98 6.28 -5.98
C THR A 236 18.99 4.82 -5.53
N TRP A 237 20.11 4.35 -4.97
CA TRP A 237 20.28 2.95 -4.57
C TRP A 237 19.17 2.44 -3.63
N SER A 238 18.72 3.27 -2.69
CA SER A 238 17.70 2.89 -1.71
C SER A 238 16.29 2.80 -2.31
N GLU A 239 16.03 3.43 -3.46
CA GLU A 239 14.75 3.38 -4.18
C GLU A 239 14.51 2.06 -4.93
N TYR A 240 15.48 1.15 -4.89
CA TYR A 240 15.36 -0.22 -5.38
C TYR A 240 14.99 -1.22 -4.27
N LEU A 241 15.02 -0.81 -3.01
CA LEU A 241 15.02 -1.73 -1.88
C LEU A 241 13.73 -1.64 -1.07
N LEU A 242 13.20 -2.79 -0.66
CA LEU A 242 12.00 -2.89 0.18
C LEU A 242 12.33 -3.64 1.46
N PHE A 243 11.94 -3.09 2.61
CA PHE A 243 11.86 -3.86 3.83
C PHE A 243 10.80 -4.96 3.70
N ALA A 244 11.16 -6.18 4.09
CA ALA A 244 10.23 -7.30 4.18
C ALA A 244 10.67 -8.23 5.32
N SER A 245 9.70 -8.85 5.99
CA SER A 245 9.96 -9.77 7.12
C SER A 245 9.92 -11.24 6.72
N ASP A 246 9.15 -11.57 5.68
CA ASP A 246 8.75 -12.94 5.34
C ASP A 246 8.17 -13.73 6.54
N TYR A 247 7.38 -13.01 7.35
CA TYR A 247 6.63 -13.58 8.46
C TYR A 247 5.53 -14.53 7.93
N PRO A 248 5.31 -15.70 8.57
CA PRO A 248 5.92 -16.17 9.82
C PRO A 248 7.18 -17.03 9.66
N TYR A 249 7.65 -17.30 8.44
CA TYR A 249 8.65 -18.35 8.17
C TYR A 249 10.00 -18.12 8.85
N PHE A 250 10.49 -16.89 8.83
CA PHE A 250 11.80 -16.54 9.40
C PHE A 250 11.72 -15.90 10.79
N GLY A 251 10.54 -15.91 11.40
CA GLY A 251 10.26 -15.26 12.67
C GLY A 251 10.43 -13.73 12.63
N ASP A 252 10.15 -13.10 13.75
CA ASP A 252 10.31 -11.66 13.97
C ASP A 252 11.78 -11.25 14.15
N VAL A 253 12.65 -12.17 14.61
CA VAL A 253 14.05 -11.88 14.94
C VAL A 253 14.87 -11.36 13.75
N HIS A 254 14.67 -11.87 12.54
CA HIS A 254 15.39 -11.40 11.36
C HIS A 254 14.96 -10.00 10.98
N ALA A 255 13.65 -9.76 10.91
CA ALA A 255 13.07 -8.44 10.68
C ALA A 255 13.54 -7.42 11.73
N GLN A 256 13.56 -7.81 13.00
CA GLN A 256 14.04 -6.96 14.10
C GLN A 256 15.52 -6.59 13.93
N LYS A 257 16.38 -7.53 13.54
CA LYS A 257 17.80 -7.28 13.30
C LYS A 257 18.02 -6.35 12.11
N LEU A 258 17.25 -6.49 11.04
CA LEU A 258 17.30 -5.58 9.89
C LEU A 258 16.85 -4.16 10.28
N LEU A 259 15.72 -4.05 11.00
CA LEU A 259 15.22 -2.76 11.52
C LEU A 259 16.26 -2.08 12.42
N LYS A 260 16.84 -2.83 13.37
CA LYS A 260 17.92 -2.32 14.24
C LYS A 260 19.10 -1.82 13.44
N TYR A 261 19.48 -2.49 12.36
CA TYR A 261 20.61 -2.07 11.53
C TYR A 261 20.34 -0.74 10.84
N VAL A 262 19.22 -0.62 10.11
CA VAL A 262 18.96 0.58 9.29
C VAL A 262 18.82 1.87 10.09
N ILE A 263 18.58 1.79 11.40
CA ILE A 263 18.50 2.97 12.29
C ILE A 263 19.71 3.15 13.21
N ASN A 264 20.75 2.32 13.09
CA ASN A 264 21.92 2.41 13.97
C ASN A 264 23.00 3.35 13.42
N LYS A 265 23.98 3.67 14.28
CA LYS A 265 25.14 4.50 13.94
C LYS A 265 25.92 3.98 12.72
N GLN A 266 26.12 2.66 12.62
CA GLN A 266 26.89 2.05 11.53
C GLN A 266 26.25 2.28 10.16
N PHE A 267 24.92 2.26 10.05
CA PHE A 267 24.23 2.58 8.79
C PHE A 267 24.55 4.01 8.32
N PHE A 268 24.58 4.97 9.23
CA PHE A 268 24.95 6.37 8.93
C PHE A 268 26.45 6.54 8.68
N ASP A 269 27.31 5.92 9.50
CA ASP A 269 28.78 5.98 9.35
C ASP A 269 29.26 5.46 7.99
N THR A 270 28.52 4.50 7.42
CA THR A 270 28.80 3.94 6.08
C THR A 270 28.17 4.74 4.94
N GLY A 271 27.54 5.89 5.23
CA GLY A 271 26.97 6.83 4.25
C GLY A 271 25.46 6.70 4.03
N GLY A 272 24.72 6.08 4.94
CA GLY A 272 23.26 5.97 4.87
C GLY A 272 22.60 7.25 5.35
N SER A 273 21.43 7.57 4.82
CA SER A 273 20.67 8.77 5.16
C SER A 273 19.28 8.45 5.72
N ILE A 274 18.65 9.44 6.35
CA ILE A 274 17.24 9.34 6.76
C ILE A 274 16.33 9.10 5.53
N GLN A 275 16.65 9.70 4.38
CA GLN A 275 15.88 9.47 3.16
C GLN A 275 15.98 8.00 2.70
N ASP A 276 17.16 7.37 2.82
CA ASP A 276 17.32 5.95 2.50
C ASP A 276 16.47 5.07 3.40
N ILE A 277 16.42 5.38 4.71
CA ILE A 277 15.57 4.68 5.68
C ILE A 277 14.11 4.81 5.27
N ARG A 278 13.65 6.02 4.92
CA ARG A 278 12.27 6.26 4.46
C ARG A 278 11.92 5.46 3.20
N ASN A 279 12.83 5.47 2.22
CA ASN A 279 12.70 4.68 0.99
C ASN A 279 12.52 3.19 1.31
N ILE A 280 13.46 2.63 2.07
CA ILE A 280 13.51 1.19 2.40
C ILE A 280 12.32 0.76 3.25
N LEU A 281 11.98 1.51 4.31
CA LEU A 281 11.00 1.07 5.32
C LEU A 281 9.54 1.27 4.91
N GLY A 282 9.23 2.11 3.91
CA GLY A 282 7.83 2.26 3.51
C GLY A 282 7.56 3.05 2.24
N LEU A 283 8.38 4.05 1.91
CA LEU A 283 8.05 4.95 0.80
C LEU A 283 8.06 4.24 -0.56
N ASN A 284 9.00 3.33 -0.78
CA ASN A 284 9.02 2.50 -1.98
C ASN A 284 7.78 1.58 -2.04
N GLN A 285 7.37 1.00 -0.90
CA GLN A 285 6.16 0.19 -0.83
C GLN A 285 4.93 1.01 -1.20
N LEU A 286 4.82 2.28 -0.77
CA LEU A 286 3.71 3.16 -1.13
C LEU A 286 3.68 3.47 -2.64
N ARG A 287 4.83 3.82 -3.22
CA ARG A 287 4.98 4.10 -4.67
C ARG A 287 4.60 2.91 -5.56
N LEU A 288 4.78 1.69 -5.05
CA LEU A 288 4.45 0.47 -5.76
C LEU A 288 2.95 0.21 -5.88
N LEU A 289 2.16 0.70 -4.94
CA LEU A 289 0.74 0.39 -4.88
C LEU A 289 -0.06 1.05 -6.00
N PRO A 290 -1.09 0.38 -6.54
CA PRO A 290 -1.94 0.93 -7.58
C PRO A 290 -2.51 2.30 -7.21
N GLU A 291 -2.90 2.48 -5.94
CA GLU A 291 -3.56 3.68 -5.43
C GLU A 291 -2.75 4.97 -5.60
N TYR A 292 -1.43 4.84 -5.69
CA TYR A 292 -0.52 5.98 -5.82
C TYR A 292 0.00 6.17 -7.25
N SER A 293 -0.20 5.18 -8.13
CA SER A 293 0.26 5.22 -9.53
C SER A 293 -0.85 5.34 -10.55
N THR A 294 -2.11 5.08 -10.16
CA THR A 294 -3.28 5.30 -11.03
C THR A 294 -4.18 6.37 -10.42
N PRO A 295 -4.91 7.13 -11.25
CA PRO A 295 -6.03 7.93 -10.79
C PRO A 295 -6.95 7.14 -9.85
N GLN A 296 -7.33 7.73 -8.72
CA GLN A 296 -8.38 7.20 -7.85
C GLN A 296 -9.62 8.06 -8.06
N ASN A 297 -10.62 7.49 -8.74
CA ASN A 297 -11.84 8.17 -9.14
C ASN A 297 -13.04 7.36 -8.63
N GLN A 298 -14.09 8.05 -8.19
CA GLN A 298 -15.33 7.40 -7.76
C GLN A 298 -16.04 6.81 -8.99
N LYS A 299 -16.44 5.53 -8.92
CA LYS A 299 -17.15 4.87 -10.03
C LYS A 299 -18.61 5.32 -10.17
N GLU A 300 -19.20 5.84 -9.10
CA GLU A 300 -20.61 6.27 -9.09
C GLU A 300 -20.80 7.59 -9.85
N THR A 301 -21.88 7.71 -10.61
CA THR A 301 -22.20 8.87 -11.44
C THR A 301 -22.90 10.01 -10.69
N LYS A 302 -23.43 9.73 -9.49
CA LYS A 302 -24.20 10.72 -8.72
C LYS A 302 -23.29 11.53 -7.81
N ASN A 303 -23.36 12.85 -7.95
CA ASN A 303 -22.68 13.74 -7.03
C ASN A 303 -23.29 13.63 -5.63
N MET A 304 -22.43 13.44 -4.63
CA MET A 304 -22.84 13.35 -3.24
C MET A 304 -22.37 14.60 -2.48
N PRO A 305 -23.18 15.09 -1.53
CA PRO A 305 -22.82 16.26 -0.74
C PRO A 305 -21.66 15.95 0.20
N SER A 306 -20.88 16.97 0.53
CA SER A 306 -19.81 16.91 1.54
C SER A 306 -20.35 17.23 2.93
N ILE A 307 -19.57 16.92 3.97
CA ILE A 307 -19.85 17.34 5.35
C ILE A 307 -18.72 18.23 5.84
N ILE A 308 -19.04 19.48 6.15
CA ILE A 308 -18.13 20.39 6.85
C ILE A 308 -18.35 20.18 8.34
N VAL A 309 -17.30 19.81 9.06
CA VAL A 309 -17.33 19.68 10.52
C VAL A 309 -16.59 20.86 11.12
N SER A 310 -17.22 21.55 12.05
CA SER A 310 -16.60 22.61 12.85
C SER A 310 -16.86 22.38 14.33
N ASN A 311 -15.96 22.88 15.18
CA ASN A 311 -16.18 22.89 16.62
C ASN A 311 -16.32 24.33 17.13
N PRO A 312 -17.54 24.87 17.29
CA PRO A 312 -17.71 26.22 17.83
C PRO A 312 -17.22 26.32 19.29
N SER A 313 -17.11 25.20 20.01
CA SER A 313 -16.66 25.12 21.40
C SER A 313 -15.17 24.75 21.54
N TYR A 314 -14.36 24.86 20.48
CA TYR A 314 -12.93 24.48 20.52
C TYR A 314 -12.17 25.12 21.70
N GLN A 315 -12.42 26.39 22.01
CA GLN A 315 -11.76 27.08 23.12
C GLN A 315 -12.10 26.48 24.50
N GLN A 316 -13.19 25.71 24.61
CA GLN A 316 -13.67 25.14 25.86
C GLN A 316 -13.23 23.69 26.04
N ASN A 317 -13.32 22.86 25.00
CA ASN A 317 -13.00 21.43 25.08
C ASN A 317 -11.63 21.06 24.48
N MET A 318 -10.99 21.96 23.72
CA MET A 318 -9.73 21.75 23.01
C MET A 318 -9.77 20.56 22.02
N GLU A 319 -10.97 20.16 21.56
CA GLU A 319 -11.14 19.07 20.61
C GLU A 319 -11.20 19.64 19.19
N SER A 320 -10.24 19.30 18.33
CA SER A 320 -10.27 19.84 16.97
C SER A 320 -11.47 19.32 16.18
N ALA A 321 -11.89 20.06 15.15
CA ALA A 321 -12.90 19.57 14.20
C ALA A 321 -12.46 18.27 13.49
N TYR A 322 -11.15 18.03 13.36
CA TYR A 322 -10.63 16.79 12.80
C TYR A 322 -10.77 15.62 13.79
N ASP A 323 -10.53 15.86 15.09
CA ASP A 323 -10.76 14.86 16.13
C ASP A 323 -12.24 14.49 16.23
N MET A 324 -13.14 15.47 16.15
CA MET A 324 -14.59 15.22 16.09
C MET A 324 -15.00 14.34 14.90
N SER A 325 -14.37 14.55 13.75
CA SER A 325 -14.55 13.69 12.57
C SER A 325 -14.10 12.25 12.82
N ILE A 326 -12.95 12.06 13.47
CA ILE A 326 -12.47 10.72 13.86
C ILE A 326 -13.41 10.07 14.89
N MET A 327 -13.90 10.82 15.88
CA MET A 327 -14.90 10.33 16.85
C MET A 327 -16.19 9.89 16.15
N ALA A 328 -16.64 10.63 15.14
CA ALA A 328 -17.80 10.27 14.35
C ALA A 328 -17.56 8.96 13.57
N LEU A 329 -16.41 8.80 12.91
CA LEU A 329 -16.02 7.55 12.24
C LEU A 329 -16.02 6.36 13.21
N ALA A 330 -15.41 6.52 14.40
CA ALA A 330 -15.39 5.48 15.42
C ALA A 330 -16.81 5.04 15.83
N ARG A 331 -17.71 6.01 16.06
CA ARG A 331 -19.13 5.74 16.39
C ARG A 331 -19.86 5.03 15.25
N LEU A 332 -19.63 5.42 14.00
CA LEU A 332 -20.24 4.80 12.81
C LEU A 332 -19.78 3.35 12.62
N ILE A 333 -18.48 3.07 12.82
CA ILE A 333 -17.90 1.71 12.77
C ILE A 333 -18.52 0.84 13.85
N VAL A 334 -18.59 1.35 15.10
CA VAL A 334 -19.17 0.61 16.23
C VAL A 334 -20.69 0.38 16.05
N LYS A 335 -21.40 1.33 15.44
CA LYS A 335 -22.83 1.19 15.05
C LYS A 335 -23.01 0.31 13.80
N ASN A 336 -21.93 -0.25 13.24
CA ASN A 336 -21.93 -1.09 12.05
C ASN A 336 -22.60 -0.41 10.83
N LYS A 337 -22.46 0.91 10.69
CA LYS A 337 -23.07 1.67 9.57
C LYS A 337 -22.25 1.56 8.29
N PHE A 338 -20.92 1.56 8.39
CA PHE A 338 -20.03 1.30 7.27
C PHE A 338 -18.78 0.55 7.74
N ASP A 339 -18.00 0.06 6.76
CA ASP A 339 -16.71 -0.59 6.95
C ASP A 339 -15.62 0.12 6.11
N ILE A 340 -14.38 0.17 6.60
CA ILE A 340 -13.24 0.72 5.84
C ILE A 340 -12.62 -0.42 5.05
N LYS A 341 -12.68 -0.37 3.72
CA LYS A 341 -12.04 -1.36 2.84
C LYS A 341 -10.58 -1.05 2.57
N LYS A 342 -10.23 0.23 2.49
CA LYS A 342 -8.90 0.70 2.10
C LYS A 342 -8.62 2.05 2.74
N PHE A 343 -7.36 2.26 3.06
CA PHE A 343 -6.85 3.49 3.66
C PHE A 343 -5.60 3.94 2.89
N CYS A 344 -5.62 5.17 2.39
CA CYS A 344 -4.50 5.79 1.71
C CYS A 344 -4.08 7.08 2.41
N ILE A 345 -2.79 7.19 2.71
CA ILE A 345 -2.17 8.38 3.29
C ILE A 345 -1.96 9.42 2.19
N GLN A 346 -2.33 10.68 2.46
CA GLN A 346 -2.01 11.81 1.59
C GLN A 346 -0.68 12.45 2.01
N PHE A 347 -0.01 13.05 1.04
CA PHE A 347 1.20 13.83 1.21
C PHE A 347 0.88 15.30 0.99
N LYS A 348 1.79 16.19 1.37
CA LYS A 348 1.77 17.58 0.91
C LYS A 348 2.27 17.61 -0.54
N ASP A 349 3.11 18.54 -0.91
CA ASP A 349 3.66 18.76 -2.25
C ASP A 349 4.57 17.63 -2.78
N SER A 350 5.08 16.76 -1.92
CA SER A 350 6.01 15.71 -2.32
C SER A 350 5.92 14.49 -1.40
N TRP A 351 6.59 13.41 -1.82
CA TRP A 351 6.79 12.21 -1.01
C TRP A 351 7.55 12.44 0.32
N GLU A 352 8.10 13.64 0.54
CA GLU A 352 8.91 13.98 1.71
C GLU A 352 8.09 14.41 2.92
N VAL A 353 6.85 14.86 2.75
CA VAL A 353 6.04 15.37 3.87
C VAL A 353 4.67 14.72 3.86
N LEU A 354 4.39 13.92 4.89
CA LEU A 354 3.07 13.33 5.11
C LEU A 354 2.07 14.42 5.50
N SER A 355 0.83 14.29 5.02
CA SER A 355 -0.33 15.00 5.55
C SER A 355 -1.01 14.15 6.61
N GLU A 356 -1.81 14.78 7.47
CA GLU A 356 -2.79 14.08 8.31
C GLU A 356 -4.05 13.70 7.52
N ASP A 357 -4.21 14.24 6.31
CA ASP A 357 -5.34 13.98 5.45
C ASP A 357 -5.27 12.57 4.84
N VAL A 358 -6.43 11.95 4.68
CA VAL A 358 -6.52 10.53 4.31
C VAL A 358 -7.67 10.28 3.36
N LEU A 359 -7.44 9.41 2.37
CA LEU A 359 -8.50 8.88 1.53
C LEU A 359 -8.96 7.53 2.09
N LEU A 360 -10.26 7.42 2.37
CA LEU A 360 -10.90 6.21 2.88
C LEU A 360 -11.79 5.62 1.80
N SER A 361 -11.50 4.40 1.35
CA SER A 361 -12.52 3.62 0.63
C SER A 361 -13.39 2.92 1.66
N THR A 362 -14.66 3.28 1.68
CA THR A 362 -15.66 2.79 2.62
C THR A 362 -16.70 1.94 1.89
N ILE A 363 -17.34 1.02 2.60
CA ILE A 363 -18.50 0.27 2.11
C ILE A 363 -19.65 0.40 3.09
N SER A 364 -20.82 0.83 2.59
CA SER A 364 -22.04 0.81 3.41
C SER A 364 -22.44 -0.63 3.71
N ASN A 365 -22.70 -0.93 4.98
CA ASN A 365 -23.16 -2.26 5.36
C ASN A 365 -24.59 -2.54 4.90
N ASN A 366 -25.40 -1.49 4.70
CA ASN A 366 -26.79 -1.60 4.28
C ASN A 366 -26.91 -1.72 2.77
N THR A 367 -26.32 -0.77 2.02
CA THR A 367 -26.50 -0.68 0.57
C THR A 367 -25.43 -1.43 -0.22
N LYS A 368 -24.32 -1.84 0.44
CA LYS A 368 -23.12 -2.42 -0.19
C LYS A 368 -22.43 -1.49 -1.19
N GLN A 369 -22.78 -0.21 -1.20
CA GLN A 369 -22.13 0.79 -2.04
C GLN A 369 -20.74 1.13 -1.51
N GLU A 370 -19.77 1.21 -2.42
CA GLU A 370 -18.39 1.58 -2.12
C GLU A 370 -18.15 3.04 -2.45
N ARG A 371 -17.51 3.76 -1.53
CA ARG A 371 -17.28 5.20 -1.67
C ARG A 371 -15.91 5.60 -1.18
N ASP A 372 -15.22 6.36 -1.99
CA ASP A 372 -13.97 7.02 -1.64
C ASP A 372 -14.26 8.38 -1.01
N ILE A 373 -13.91 8.53 0.27
CA ILE A 373 -14.17 9.71 1.09
C ILE A 373 -12.84 10.27 1.55
N LEU A 374 -12.55 11.51 1.15
CA LEU A 374 -11.42 12.27 1.63
C LEU A 374 -11.78 12.92 2.96
N LEU A 375 -11.05 12.57 4.01
CA LEU A 375 -11.08 13.28 5.29
C LEU A 375 -9.89 14.24 5.32
N MET A 376 -10.18 15.54 5.35
CA MET A 376 -9.15 16.58 5.37
C MET A 376 -9.33 17.61 6.48
N ASN A 377 -8.22 18.17 6.93
CA ASN A 377 -8.18 19.33 7.81
C ASN A 377 -8.09 20.61 6.96
N LEU A 378 -9.22 21.26 6.71
CA LEU A 378 -9.30 22.42 5.83
C LEU A 378 -8.71 23.67 6.48
N VAL A 379 -9.06 23.90 7.75
CA VAL A 379 -8.49 24.96 8.58
C VAL A 379 -8.06 24.30 9.87
N LYS A 380 -6.74 24.30 10.11
CA LYS A 380 -6.13 23.61 11.25
C LYS A 380 -6.92 23.85 12.53
N ASP A 381 -7.30 22.74 13.16
CA ASP A 381 -8.05 22.64 14.41
C ASP A 381 -9.53 23.10 14.37
N GLN A 382 -9.91 23.90 13.38
CA GLN A 382 -11.22 24.58 13.34
C GLN A 382 -12.24 23.96 12.39
N ILE A 383 -11.79 23.51 11.21
CA ILE A 383 -12.67 23.02 10.15
C ILE A 383 -12.07 21.77 9.53
N SER A 384 -12.82 20.68 9.56
CA SER A 384 -12.52 19.47 8.79
C SER A 384 -13.63 19.17 7.78
N LEU A 385 -13.31 18.35 6.79
CA LEU A 385 -14.20 18.05 5.67
C LEU A 385 -14.20 16.56 5.39
N PHE A 386 -15.40 15.97 5.34
CA PHE A 386 -15.64 14.72 4.63
C PHE A 386 -16.11 15.05 3.21
N ALA A 387 -15.24 14.84 2.23
CA ALA A 387 -15.53 15.08 0.82
C ALA A 387 -15.53 13.75 0.05
N PRO A 388 -16.68 13.30 -0.46
CA PRO A 388 -16.70 12.15 -1.37
C PRO A 388 -15.98 12.53 -2.66
N LEU A 389 -15.12 11.65 -3.17
CA LEU A 389 -14.58 11.81 -4.52
C LEU A 389 -15.76 11.78 -5.50
N GLN A 390 -15.74 12.71 -6.45
CA GLN A 390 -16.79 12.85 -7.44
C GLN A 390 -16.36 12.10 -8.72
N PRO A 391 -17.28 11.64 -9.59
CA PRO A 391 -16.97 10.78 -10.73
C PRO A 391 -15.89 11.27 -11.70
N ASN A 392 -15.68 12.60 -11.79
CA ASN A 392 -14.71 13.21 -12.69
C ASN A 392 -13.53 13.87 -11.94
N PHE A 393 -13.36 13.54 -10.67
CA PHE A 393 -12.29 14.10 -9.84
C PHE A 393 -11.36 12.99 -9.39
N GLU A 394 -10.08 13.22 -9.66
CA GLU A 394 -9.02 12.34 -9.22
C GLU A 394 -8.54 12.78 -7.84
N TRP A 395 -8.27 11.79 -6.98
CA TRP A 395 -7.59 12.08 -5.73
C TRP A 395 -6.17 12.59 -5.98
N ASN A 396 -5.88 13.79 -5.46
CA ASN A 396 -4.53 14.32 -5.44
C ASN A 396 -3.79 13.76 -4.21
N LYS A 397 -2.94 12.76 -4.43
CA LYS A 397 -2.08 12.20 -3.37
C LYS A 397 -1.11 13.22 -2.77
N PHE A 398 -0.86 14.34 -3.45
CA PHE A 398 0.02 15.44 -2.99
C PHE A 398 -0.76 16.63 -2.41
N GLY A 399 -1.94 16.37 -1.87
CA GLY A 399 -2.73 17.37 -1.17
C GLY A 399 -3.46 18.31 -2.12
N TYR A 400 -4.28 19.18 -1.56
CA TYR A 400 -5.01 20.20 -2.31
C TYR A 400 -4.67 21.57 -1.73
N TYR A 401 -4.43 22.54 -2.60
CA TYR A 401 -4.11 23.91 -2.21
C TYR A 401 -5.22 24.84 -2.67
N TYR A 402 -5.84 25.55 -1.73
CA TYR A 402 -7.01 26.40 -2.01
C TYR A 402 -6.80 27.42 -3.14
N PHE A 403 -5.59 27.98 -3.24
CA PHE A 403 -5.25 28.99 -4.25
C PHE A 403 -4.68 28.42 -5.54
N ASN A 404 -4.42 27.11 -5.62
CA ASN A 404 -3.99 26.45 -6.84
C ASN A 404 -5.17 26.36 -7.82
N PRO A 405 -5.09 26.95 -9.03
CA PRO A 405 -6.16 26.88 -10.02
C PRO A 405 -6.61 25.45 -10.35
N GLU A 406 -5.70 24.48 -10.34
CA GLU A 406 -5.98 23.07 -10.62
C GLU A 406 -6.86 22.43 -9.54
N ASP A 407 -6.70 22.85 -8.28
CA ASP A 407 -7.45 22.33 -7.13
C ASP A 407 -8.79 23.06 -6.92
N ARG A 408 -9.00 24.23 -7.55
CA ARG A 408 -10.25 25.01 -7.40
C ARG A 408 -11.47 24.22 -7.82
N ALA A 409 -11.35 23.40 -8.87
CA ALA A 409 -12.45 22.58 -9.34
C ALA A 409 -12.92 21.59 -8.26
N PHE A 410 -11.97 21.00 -7.52
CA PHE A 410 -12.27 20.10 -6.41
C PHE A 410 -13.05 20.82 -5.31
N PHE A 411 -12.54 21.96 -4.82
CA PHE A 411 -13.20 22.73 -3.77
C PHE A 411 -14.57 23.28 -4.21
N ALA A 412 -14.68 23.77 -5.45
CA ALA A 412 -15.96 24.23 -6.00
C ALA A 412 -17.00 23.10 -6.00
N SER A 413 -16.59 21.88 -6.35
CA SER A 413 -17.46 20.70 -6.32
C SER A 413 -17.81 20.30 -4.89
N ALA A 414 -16.81 20.21 -4.00
CA ALA A 414 -16.98 19.82 -2.61
C ALA A 414 -17.88 20.79 -1.82
N PHE A 415 -17.82 22.09 -2.12
CA PHE A 415 -18.64 23.12 -1.45
C PHE A 415 -19.98 23.38 -2.12
N LYS A 416 -20.23 22.89 -3.33
CA LYS A 416 -21.50 23.11 -4.05
C LYS A 416 -22.71 22.61 -3.26
N GLN A 417 -22.58 21.45 -2.62
CA GLN A 417 -23.60 20.89 -1.73
C GLN A 417 -22.90 20.36 -0.49
N ASN A 418 -23.07 21.05 0.63
CA ASN A 418 -22.45 20.66 1.88
C ASN A 418 -23.45 20.76 3.03
N TYR A 419 -23.25 19.90 4.04
CA TYR A 419 -23.93 19.99 5.32
C TYR A 419 -22.94 20.45 6.38
N LEU A 420 -23.37 21.39 7.22
CA LEU A 420 -22.60 21.84 8.37
C LEU A 420 -22.96 21.01 9.61
N SER A 421 -21.95 20.40 10.21
CA SER A 421 -22.05 19.72 11.49
C SER A 421 -21.17 20.39 12.54
N THR A 422 -21.73 20.60 13.73
CA THR A 422 -21.10 21.35 14.83
C THR A 422 -20.78 20.49 16.05
N ASP A 423 -21.15 19.20 16.02
CA ASP A 423 -20.92 18.24 17.08
C ASP A 423 -20.79 16.81 16.52
N VAL A 424 -20.32 15.88 17.35
CA VAL A 424 -20.08 14.48 16.92
C VAL A 424 -21.38 13.75 16.59
N VAL A 425 -22.49 14.00 17.31
CA VAL A 425 -23.77 13.30 17.10
C VAL A 425 -24.36 13.71 15.76
N LYS A 426 -24.44 15.02 15.50
CA LYS A 426 -24.90 15.54 14.21
C LYS A 426 -24.02 15.07 13.06
N THR A 427 -22.71 14.94 13.28
CA THR A 427 -21.78 14.42 12.26
C THR A 427 -22.10 12.97 11.92
N VAL A 428 -22.34 12.12 12.93
CA VAL A 428 -22.74 10.71 12.74
C VAL A 428 -24.07 10.60 12.01
N ASP A 429 -25.07 11.40 12.38
CA ASP A 429 -26.40 11.33 11.78
C ASP A 429 -26.38 11.82 10.32
N THR A 430 -25.67 12.92 10.06
CA THR A 430 -25.48 13.47 8.71
C THR A 430 -24.69 12.50 7.82
N PHE A 431 -23.59 11.94 8.33
CA PHE A 431 -22.80 10.93 7.61
C PHE A 431 -23.64 9.71 7.29
N SER A 432 -24.42 9.22 8.26
CA SER A 432 -25.29 8.06 8.03
C SER A 432 -26.34 8.36 6.96
N HIS A 433 -26.96 9.54 6.99
CA HIS A 433 -27.98 9.93 6.02
C HIS A 433 -27.45 10.01 4.58
N ILE A 434 -26.21 10.48 4.42
CA ILE A 434 -25.62 10.71 3.10
C ILE A 434 -24.89 9.46 2.58
N TYR A 435 -24.12 8.77 3.43
CA TYR A 435 -23.12 7.79 2.98
C TYR A 435 -23.46 6.32 3.28
N THR A 436 -24.44 6.03 4.14
CA THR A 436 -24.70 4.64 4.59
C THR A 436 -26.12 4.20 4.29
#